data_AF-A0A195CCK0-F1
#
_entry.id   AF-A0A195CCK0-F1
#
_cell.length_a   1.000
_cell.length_b   1.000
_cell.length_c   1.000
_cell.angle_alpha   90.00
_cell.angle_beta   90.00
_cell.angle_gamma   90.00
#
_symmetry.space_group_name_H-M   'P 1'
#
loop_
_entity.id
_entity.type
_entity.pdbx_description
1 polymer ?
#
loop_
_entity_poly.entity_id
_entity_poly.type
_entity_poly.pdbx_seq_one_letter_code
_entity_poly.pdbx_strand_id
1 'polypeptide(L)'
;MDYPAIFPIDTNFEYIIRKSEPQKICFGSGQSRDTSRNNLNFFMRYYTAENYSNVGPGSYNVLKSFNAIKTKPCCYSISKRGYSGLARFAKPITYNTYMKDYISSSDYAVPKQIKTQKYPFLSTNKKRIFDTNKNPGPGTYNGSKEIKGIIFEHSFGSRVKMQLGVDFKCCNRNTNICKICGKTPTGDYWHLNNKIFLCRTCMIRECQEQTKFKRKKLELFRKIRTCSSIHIHEGTDAKIWLIHPIALKQWTRRETYLSAYLKD
;
A
#
# COMPACT_ATOMS: atom_id res chain seq x y z
N MET A 1 35.13 -56.35 -20.42
CA MET A 1 35.21 -55.87 -19.01
C MET A 1 35.73 -54.47 -19.14
N ASP A 2 34.82 -53.52 -19.18
CA ASP A 2 35.10 -52.17 -19.67
C ASP A 2 35.15 -51.24 -18.45
N TYR A 3 36.31 -50.65 -18.21
CA TYR A 3 36.52 -49.69 -17.14
C TYR A 3 35.89 -48.33 -17.51
N PRO A 4 35.23 -47.63 -16.57
CA PRO A 4 34.64 -46.33 -16.86
C PRO A 4 35.71 -45.23 -16.92
N ALA A 5 35.56 -44.35 -17.91
CA ALA A 5 36.42 -43.20 -18.16
C ALA A 5 36.36 -42.19 -17.00
N ILE A 6 37.53 -41.76 -16.54
CA ILE A 6 37.72 -40.70 -15.55
C ILE A 6 37.69 -39.37 -16.31
N PHE A 7 36.70 -38.52 -16.03
CA PHE A 7 36.69 -37.13 -16.52
C PHE A 7 37.74 -36.29 -15.77
N PRO A 8 38.54 -35.45 -16.45
CA PRO A 8 39.51 -34.59 -15.79
C PRO A 8 38.78 -33.50 -14.99
N ILE A 9 39.17 -33.34 -13.73
CA ILE A 9 38.68 -32.29 -12.84
C ILE A 9 39.43 -31.00 -13.21
N ASP A 10 38.70 -30.03 -13.75
CA ASP A 10 39.22 -28.69 -14.04
C ASP A 10 39.50 -27.97 -12.72
N THR A 11 40.78 -27.79 -12.38
CA THR A 11 41.23 -27.23 -11.08
C THR A 11 41.43 -25.72 -11.09
N ASN A 12 41.12 -25.03 -12.20
CA ASN A 12 41.39 -23.61 -12.39
C ASN A 12 40.13 -22.72 -12.25
N PHE A 13 39.46 -22.77 -11.10
CA PHE A 13 38.43 -21.77 -10.78
C PHE A 13 39.03 -20.66 -9.90
N GLU A 14 39.31 -19.50 -10.49
CA GLU A 14 39.82 -18.32 -9.76
C GLU A 14 38.68 -17.65 -8.97
N TYR A 15 38.72 -17.77 -7.64
CA TYR A 15 37.68 -17.21 -6.76
C TYR A 15 37.94 -15.72 -6.48
N ILE A 16 37.27 -14.83 -7.23
CA ILE A 16 37.37 -13.38 -7.03
C ILE A 16 36.33 -12.93 -5.98
N ILE A 17 36.76 -12.77 -4.72
CA ILE A 17 35.93 -12.16 -3.66
C ILE A 17 35.89 -10.65 -3.88
N ARG A 18 34.86 -10.16 -4.56
CA ARG A 18 34.55 -8.72 -4.58
C ARG A 18 33.96 -8.33 -3.23
N LYS A 19 34.76 -7.69 -2.37
CA LYS A 19 34.24 -7.06 -1.15
C LYS A 19 33.25 -5.97 -1.55
N SER A 20 31.96 -6.18 -1.29
CA SER A 20 30.94 -5.16 -1.47
C SER A 20 31.19 -4.03 -0.48
N GLU A 21 31.09 -2.78 -0.93
CA GLU A 21 31.15 -1.63 -0.03
C GLU A 21 30.07 -1.76 1.05
N PRO A 22 30.38 -1.45 2.31
CA PRO A 22 29.42 -1.51 3.40
C PRO A 22 28.25 -0.57 3.11
N GLN A 23 27.04 -1.13 3.05
CA GLN A 23 25.83 -0.34 2.83
C GLN A 23 25.65 0.64 3.99
N LYS A 24 25.32 1.89 3.70
CA LYS A 24 25.07 2.92 4.72
C LYS A 24 23.76 2.58 5.44
N ILE A 25 23.88 2.00 6.63
CA ILE A 25 22.78 1.40 7.40
C ILE A 25 21.77 2.48 7.89
N CYS A 26 22.21 3.73 8.07
CA CYS A 26 21.36 4.79 8.64
C CYS A 26 21.65 6.18 8.05
N PHE A 27 20.70 7.11 8.21
CA PHE A 27 20.87 8.52 7.90
C PHE A 27 22.07 9.11 8.66
N GLY A 28 22.99 9.78 7.95
CA GLY A 28 24.15 10.47 8.54
C GLY A 28 25.41 9.62 8.74
N SER A 29 25.36 8.30 8.54
CA SER A 29 26.52 7.41 8.75
C SER A 29 27.64 7.55 7.71
N GLY A 30 27.38 8.30 6.63
CA GLY A 30 28.31 8.47 5.51
C GLY A 30 28.91 9.86 5.37
N GLN A 31 28.65 10.77 6.30
CA GLN A 31 29.23 12.11 6.28
C GLN A 31 30.35 12.17 7.31
N SER A 32 31.54 12.63 6.89
CA SER A 32 32.64 12.88 7.83
C SER A 32 32.17 13.92 8.84
N ARG A 33 32.13 13.54 10.11
CA ARG A 33 31.79 14.47 11.19
C ARG A 33 32.98 15.40 11.35
N ASP A 34 32.79 16.68 11.07
CA ASP A 34 33.83 17.68 11.33
C ASP A 34 33.97 17.82 12.85
N THR A 35 35.05 17.23 13.36
CA THR A 35 35.43 17.25 14.78
C THR A 35 36.58 18.24 15.01
N SER A 36 36.77 19.21 14.10
CA SER A 36 37.84 20.20 14.18
C SER A 36 37.77 21.02 15.47
N ARG A 37 38.45 20.51 16.50
CA ARG A 37 39.05 21.36 17.53
C ARG A 37 40.41 21.79 16.98
N ASN A 38 40.59 23.10 16.84
CA ASN A 38 41.88 23.65 16.46
C ASN A 38 42.93 23.14 17.47
N ASN A 39 44.05 22.63 16.94
CA ASN A 39 45.26 22.19 17.67
C ASN A 39 45.23 20.81 18.36
N LEU A 40 44.35 19.87 18.00
CA LEU A 40 44.42 18.47 18.49
C LEU A 40 44.82 17.48 17.39
N ASN A 41 45.82 16.64 17.70
CA ASN A 41 46.23 15.50 16.88
C ASN A 41 45.16 14.39 16.89
N PHE A 42 45.12 13.55 15.85
CA PHE A 42 44.13 12.49 15.63
C PHE A 42 43.95 11.56 16.84
N PHE A 43 45.04 11.15 17.48
CA PHE A 43 45.00 10.30 18.69
C PHE A 43 44.31 11.00 19.88
N MET A 44 44.59 12.29 20.10
CA MET A 44 43.99 13.05 21.21
C MET A 44 42.48 13.24 21.02
N ARG A 45 42.02 13.33 19.76
CA ARG A 45 40.59 13.51 19.44
C ARG A 45 39.73 12.33 19.88
N TYR A 46 40.27 11.11 19.82
CA TYR A 46 39.54 9.89 20.20
C TYR A 46 39.19 9.86 21.69
N TYR A 47 40.08 10.38 22.54
CA TYR A 47 39.92 10.35 23.99
C TYR A 47 39.32 11.64 24.59
N THR A 48 39.23 12.72 23.81
CA THR A 48 38.56 13.93 24.27
C THR A 48 37.04 13.77 24.27
N ALA A 49 36.43 13.93 25.46
CA ALA A 49 34.98 14.03 25.58
C ALA A 49 34.43 15.18 24.73
N GLU A 50 33.29 14.95 24.08
CA GLU A 50 32.59 15.99 23.32
C GLU A 50 32.09 17.09 24.30
N ASN A 51 32.65 18.30 24.23
CA ASN A 51 32.21 19.49 24.98
C ASN A 51 30.96 20.10 24.31
N TYR A 52 29.96 19.28 24.03
CA TYR A 52 28.63 19.80 23.74
C TYR A 52 27.87 19.85 25.07
N SER A 53 27.13 20.95 25.30
CA SER A 53 26.11 20.96 26.35
C SER A 53 25.27 19.70 26.18
N ASN A 54 24.94 18.98 27.25
CA ASN A 54 24.26 17.67 27.17
C ASN A 54 22.95 17.76 26.36
N VAL A 55 23.03 17.57 25.04
CA VAL A 55 21.88 17.70 24.13
C VAL A 55 21.24 16.33 23.99
N GLY A 56 20.51 15.92 25.03
CA GLY A 56 19.67 14.73 24.95
C GLY A 56 18.45 14.93 24.05
N PRO A 57 17.80 13.85 23.59
CA PRO A 57 16.50 13.93 22.95
C PRO A 57 15.47 14.52 23.96
N GLY A 58 15.25 15.84 23.90
CA GLY A 58 14.37 16.58 24.81
C GLY A 58 14.95 17.89 25.36
N SER A 59 16.24 18.16 25.17
CA SER A 59 16.87 19.40 25.66
C SER A 59 16.74 20.59 24.70
N TYR A 60 16.11 20.41 23.53
CA TYR A 60 15.92 21.48 22.57
C TYR A 60 14.83 22.44 23.06
N ASN A 61 15.11 23.74 23.03
CA ASN A 61 14.11 24.75 23.32
C ASN A 61 13.13 24.84 22.13
N VAL A 62 11.97 24.18 22.27
CA VAL A 62 10.92 24.06 21.25
C VAL A 62 10.54 25.41 20.66
N LEU A 63 10.39 26.45 21.50
CA LEU A 63 10.00 27.78 21.07
C LEU A 63 11.09 28.42 20.21
N LYS A 64 12.36 28.27 20.61
CA LYS A 64 13.51 28.78 19.85
C LYS A 64 13.65 28.05 18.50
N SER A 65 13.44 26.74 18.47
CA SER A 65 13.44 25.93 17.25
C SER A 65 12.32 26.33 16.28
N PHE A 66 11.11 26.53 16.80
CA PHE A 66 9.97 26.97 16.02
C PHE A 66 10.14 28.39 15.46
N ASN A 67 10.68 29.30 16.28
CA ASN A 67 10.96 30.67 15.84
C ASN A 67 12.10 30.73 14.81
N ALA A 68 13.12 29.87 14.92
CA ALA A 68 14.19 29.77 13.93
C ALA A 68 13.66 29.38 12.53
N ILE A 69 12.64 28.50 12.48
CA ILE A 69 11.95 28.14 11.23
C ILE A 69 11.29 29.36 10.58
N LYS A 70 10.73 30.28 11.39
CA LYS A 70 10.03 31.48 10.90
C LYS A 70 10.99 32.61 10.51
N THR A 71 12.06 32.83 11.28
CA THR A 71 12.94 34.00 11.13
C THR A 71 14.11 33.76 10.17
N LYS A 72 14.59 32.51 10.05
CA LYS A 72 15.60 32.09 9.08
C LYS A 72 15.15 30.79 8.43
N PRO A 73 14.12 30.82 7.56
CA PRO A 73 13.76 29.63 6.79
C PRO A 73 14.97 29.30 5.92
N CYS A 74 15.76 28.30 6.31
CA CYS A 74 16.79 27.79 5.43
C CYS A 74 16.08 27.32 4.17
N CYS A 75 16.35 27.98 3.04
CA CYS A 75 15.69 27.78 1.75
C CYS A 75 15.71 26.31 1.30
N TYR A 76 16.63 25.54 1.88
CA TYR A 76 16.86 24.13 1.60
C TYR A 76 16.34 23.16 2.67
N SER A 77 15.94 23.65 3.85
CA SER A 77 15.57 22.84 5.02
C SER A 77 14.15 22.31 5.01
N ILE A 78 13.22 23.00 4.34
CA ILE A 78 11.81 22.64 4.27
C ILE A 78 11.49 22.39 2.81
N SER A 79 11.42 21.11 2.41
CA SER A 79 10.94 20.82 1.06
C SER A 79 9.46 21.18 0.95
N LYS A 80 9.02 21.71 -0.21
CA LYS A 80 7.59 21.92 -0.51
C LYS A 80 6.75 20.63 -0.40
N ARG A 81 7.41 19.48 -0.35
CA ARG A 81 6.80 18.14 -0.20
C ARG A 81 6.72 17.67 1.26
N GLY A 82 7.14 18.47 2.24
CA GLY A 82 7.05 18.14 3.68
C GLY A 82 8.19 17.27 4.23
N TYR A 83 9.19 16.92 3.42
CA TYR A 83 10.38 16.20 3.86
C TYR A 83 11.46 17.16 4.39
N SER A 84 12.22 16.73 5.39
CA SER A 84 13.35 17.47 5.96
C SER A 84 14.46 17.71 4.93
N GLY A 85 15.27 18.75 5.12
CA GLY A 85 16.32 19.19 4.19
C GLY A 85 17.38 18.14 3.83
N LEU A 86 17.52 17.06 4.62
CA LEU A 86 18.41 15.93 4.31
C LEU A 86 17.70 14.84 3.51
N ALA A 87 16.40 14.61 3.77
CA ALA A 87 15.60 13.59 3.10
C ALA A 87 15.22 13.97 1.66
N ARG A 88 15.32 15.26 1.27
CA ARG A 88 15.04 15.71 -0.10
C ARG A 88 15.98 15.13 -1.16
N PHE A 89 17.18 14.71 -0.76
CA PHE A 89 18.21 14.14 -1.64
C PHE A 89 18.15 12.61 -1.69
N ALA A 90 17.37 11.99 -0.80
CA ALA A 90 17.14 10.57 -0.87
C ALA A 90 16.44 10.27 -2.19
N LYS A 91 17.04 9.41 -3.02
CA LYS A 91 16.35 8.86 -4.18
C LYS A 91 15.11 8.15 -3.62
N PRO A 92 13.89 8.50 -4.04
CA PRO A 92 12.72 7.75 -3.64
C PRO A 92 13.00 6.29 -4.03
N ILE A 93 12.78 5.38 -3.10
CA ILE A 93 12.79 3.95 -3.40
C ILE A 93 11.65 3.77 -4.39
N THR A 94 11.98 3.77 -5.69
CA THR A 94 11.01 3.44 -6.70
C THR A 94 10.70 1.97 -6.49
N TYR A 95 9.41 1.66 -6.41
CA TYR A 95 8.89 0.30 -6.21
C TYR A 95 9.51 -0.71 -7.22
N ASN A 96 10.01 -0.19 -8.35
CA ASN A 96 10.73 -0.91 -9.38
C ASN A 96 12.10 -1.49 -8.96
N THR A 97 12.78 -0.95 -7.94
CA THR A 97 14.14 -1.44 -7.58
C THR A 97 14.11 -2.71 -6.73
N TYR A 98 13.10 -2.88 -5.87
CA TYR A 98 12.91 -4.11 -5.07
C TYR A 98 12.14 -5.21 -5.81
N MET A 99 11.36 -4.87 -6.84
CA MET A 99 10.59 -5.85 -7.64
C MET A 99 11.37 -6.43 -8.82
N LYS A 100 12.55 -5.90 -9.18
CA LYS A 100 13.35 -6.48 -10.28
C LYS A 100 13.79 -7.93 -10.03
N ASP A 101 13.86 -8.33 -8.77
CA ASP A 101 14.19 -9.70 -8.38
C ASP A 101 12.97 -10.64 -8.38
N TYR A 102 11.75 -10.11 -8.64
CA TYR A 102 10.51 -10.87 -8.69
C TYR A 102 9.77 -10.61 -10.01
N ILE A 103 9.76 -11.61 -10.89
CA ILE A 103 8.97 -11.58 -12.13
C ILE A 103 7.48 -11.54 -11.76
N SER A 104 6.75 -10.51 -12.18
CA SER A 104 5.31 -10.43 -11.99
C SER A 104 4.62 -11.51 -12.81
N SER A 105 3.49 -12.04 -12.34
CA SER A 105 2.66 -12.98 -13.13
C SER A 105 2.24 -12.40 -14.50
N SER A 106 2.29 -11.06 -14.62
CA SER A 106 2.00 -10.30 -15.84
C SER A 106 3.16 -10.25 -16.84
N ASP A 107 4.38 -10.53 -16.39
CA ASP A 107 5.61 -10.48 -17.22
C ASP A 107 5.87 -11.78 -17.96
N TYR A 108 5.13 -12.86 -17.64
CA TYR A 108 5.08 -14.04 -18.48
C TYR A 108 4.41 -13.67 -19.79
N ALA A 109 5.14 -13.83 -20.90
CA ALA A 109 4.57 -13.72 -22.23
C ALA A 109 3.46 -14.76 -22.38
N VAL A 110 2.21 -14.36 -22.19
CA VAL A 110 1.06 -15.22 -22.43
C VAL A 110 1.09 -15.54 -23.92
N PRO A 111 1.23 -16.82 -24.35
CA PRO A 111 1.20 -17.15 -25.75
C PRO A 111 -0.11 -16.63 -26.34
N LYS A 112 0.00 -15.79 -27.39
CA LYS A 112 -1.15 -15.27 -28.12
C LYS A 112 -2.11 -16.41 -28.40
N GLN A 113 -3.40 -16.21 -28.18
CA GLN A 113 -4.43 -17.22 -28.44
C GLN A 113 -4.26 -17.77 -29.87
N ILE A 114 -3.71 -18.97 -29.97
CA ILE A 114 -3.56 -19.67 -31.24
C ILE A 114 -4.99 -19.97 -31.70
N LYS A 115 -5.36 -19.52 -32.90
CA LYS A 115 -6.66 -19.85 -33.50
C LYS A 115 -6.83 -21.36 -33.44
N THR A 116 -7.81 -21.83 -32.68
CA THR A 116 -8.08 -23.26 -32.55
C THR A 116 -8.48 -23.80 -33.92
N GLN A 117 -7.65 -24.66 -34.51
CA GLN A 117 -8.03 -25.40 -35.72
C GLN A 117 -9.24 -26.27 -35.39
N LYS A 118 -10.27 -26.23 -36.26
CA LYS A 118 -11.50 -27.03 -36.10
C LYS A 118 -11.22 -28.54 -36.08
N TYR A 119 -10.09 -28.94 -36.64
CA TYR A 119 -9.68 -30.33 -36.78
C TYR A 119 -8.18 -30.47 -36.46
N PRO A 120 -7.76 -31.48 -35.69
CA PRO A 120 -6.35 -31.77 -35.49
C PRO A 120 -5.74 -32.29 -36.79
N PHE A 121 -4.55 -31.82 -37.14
CA PHE A 121 -3.73 -32.32 -38.27
C PHE A 121 -4.49 -32.43 -39.60
N LEU A 122 -5.36 -31.45 -39.92
CA LEU A 122 -6.17 -31.44 -41.16
C LEU A 122 -7.13 -32.63 -41.33
N SER A 123 -7.46 -33.36 -40.26
CA SER A 123 -8.48 -34.43 -40.32
C SER A 123 -9.89 -33.88 -40.62
N THR A 124 -10.79 -34.73 -41.13
CA THR A 124 -12.20 -34.38 -41.40
C THR A 124 -13.14 -34.67 -40.23
N ASN A 125 -12.68 -35.39 -39.20
CA ASN A 125 -13.49 -35.80 -38.07
C ASN A 125 -13.59 -34.71 -37.00
N LYS A 126 -14.82 -34.28 -36.70
CA LYS A 126 -15.10 -33.25 -35.68
C LYS A 126 -14.65 -33.73 -34.30
N LYS A 127 -13.95 -32.86 -33.56
CA LYS A 127 -13.56 -33.12 -32.17
C LYS A 127 -14.80 -33.26 -31.28
N ARG A 128 -14.87 -34.27 -30.41
CA ARG A 128 -15.79 -34.25 -29.26
C ARG A 128 -15.33 -33.14 -28.32
N ILE A 129 -16.16 -32.12 -28.17
CA ILE A 129 -15.92 -31.04 -27.22
C ILE A 129 -16.32 -31.59 -25.86
N PHE A 130 -15.34 -31.90 -25.02
CA PHE A 130 -15.61 -32.05 -23.58
C PHE A 130 -16.00 -30.67 -23.06
N ASP A 131 -17.08 -30.59 -22.27
CA ASP A 131 -17.46 -29.35 -21.59
C ASP A 131 -16.27 -28.86 -20.79
N THR A 132 -15.61 -27.82 -21.29
CA THR A 132 -14.50 -27.21 -20.60
C THR A 132 -15.04 -26.53 -19.35
N ASN A 133 -14.39 -26.80 -18.22
CA ASN A 133 -14.68 -26.14 -16.97
C ASN A 133 -14.76 -24.61 -17.21
N LYS A 134 -15.92 -24.01 -16.95
CA LYS A 134 -16.14 -22.57 -17.13
C LYS A 134 -15.31 -21.71 -16.17
N ASN A 135 -14.70 -22.33 -15.16
CA ASN A 135 -13.79 -21.65 -14.26
C ASN A 135 -12.48 -21.35 -14.99
N PRO A 136 -12.08 -20.07 -15.08
CA PRO A 136 -10.80 -19.71 -15.69
C PRO A 136 -9.66 -20.41 -14.95
N GLY A 137 -8.77 -21.06 -15.70
CA GLY A 137 -7.54 -21.64 -15.16
C GLY A 137 -6.64 -20.54 -14.56
N PRO A 138 -5.76 -20.90 -13.60
CA PRO A 138 -4.79 -19.94 -13.06
C PRO A 138 -3.99 -19.29 -14.20
N GLY A 139 -4.00 -17.96 -14.28
CA GLY A 139 -3.36 -17.18 -15.36
C GLY A 139 -4.25 -16.77 -16.54
N THR A 140 -5.51 -17.23 -16.61
CA THR A 140 -6.48 -16.79 -17.66
C THR A 140 -7.36 -15.61 -17.26
N TYR A 141 -7.14 -15.06 -16.06
CA TYR A 141 -7.76 -13.79 -15.67
C TYR A 141 -7.18 -12.68 -16.54
N ASN A 142 -7.98 -12.10 -17.44
CA ASN A 142 -7.56 -10.95 -18.26
C ASN A 142 -7.07 -9.81 -17.35
N GLY A 143 -5.75 -9.66 -17.23
CA GLY A 143 -5.06 -8.62 -16.46
C GLY A 143 -5.12 -7.23 -17.10
N SER A 144 -6.01 -7.00 -18.07
CA SER A 144 -6.12 -5.73 -18.81
C SER A 144 -6.75 -4.59 -18.02
N LYS A 145 -7.18 -4.83 -16.77
CA LYS A 145 -7.66 -3.77 -15.88
C LYS A 145 -6.52 -3.42 -14.93
N GLU A 146 -6.04 -2.18 -15.00
CA GLU A 146 -5.13 -1.61 -14.00
C GLU A 146 -5.69 -1.89 -12.59
N ILE A 147 -5.07 -2.84 -11.89
CA ILE A 147 -5.43 -3.18 -10.52
C ILE A 147 -4.99 -2.00 -9.67
N LYS A 148 -5.95 -1.29 -9.08
CA LYS A 148 -5.64 -0.27 -8.09
C LYS A 148 -5.10 -1.01 -6.87
N GLY A 149 -3.79 -0.95 -6.63
CA GLY A 149 -3.18 -1.55 -5.46
C GLY A 149 -3.84 -1.07 -4.16
N ILE A 150 -3.71 -1.86 -3.09
CA ILE A 150 -4.23 -1.48 -1.76
C ILE A 150 -3.59 -0.15 -1.34
N ILE A 151 -4.43 0.84 -1.03
CA ILE A 151 -3.98 2.16 -0.62
C ILE A 151 -3.70 2.17 0.88
N PHE A 152 -2.58 2.77 1.26
CA PHE A 152 -2.20 2.96 2.65
C PHE A 152 -2.16 4.45 2.98
N GLU A 153 -2.75 4.80 4.12
CA GLU A 153 -2.68 6.12 4.72
C GLU A 153 -1.45 6.18 5.64
N HIS A 154 -0.53 7.09 5.31
CA HIS A 154 0.68 7.34 6.08
C HIS A 154 0.52 8.64 6.85
N SER A 155 0.82 8.62 8.15
CA SER A 155 0.89 9.83 8.98
C SER A 155 2.23 9.88 9.69
N PHE A 156 2.85 11.06 9.79
CA PHE A 156 4.16 11.23 10.38
C PHE A 156 4.16 10.74 11.85
N GLY A 157 5.06 9.82 12.19
CA GLY A 157 5.17 9.25 13.54
C GLY A 157 4.05 8.28 13.96
N SER A 158 3.06 8.01 13.09
CA SER A 158 1.97 7.08 13.38
C SER A 158 2.12 5.77 12.61
N ARG A 159 1.39 4.74 13.05
CA ARG A 159 1.29 3.47 12.33
C ARG A 159 0.57 3.69 10.99
N VAL A 160 1.07 3.04 9.95
CA VAL A 160 0.44 3.00 8.63
C VAL A 160 -0.92 2.33 8.73
N LYS A 161 -1.96 2.97 8.20
CA LYS A 161 -3.34 2.44 8.18
C LYS A 161 -3.71 2.03 6.77
N MET A 162 -4.32 0.86 6.63
CA MET A 162 -4.87 0.41 5.34
C MET A 162 -6.17 1.16 5.08
N GLN A 163 -6.32 1.76 3.90
CA GLN A 163 -7.59 2.37 3.51
C GLN A 163 -8.62 1.26 3.26
N LEU A 164 -9.77 1.36 3.92
CA LEU A 164 -10.81 0.34 3.82
C LEU A 164 -11.65 0.55 2.56
N GLY A 165 -12.13 -0.55 1.97
CA GLY A 165 -13.10 -0.49 0.87
C GLY A 165 -14.49 -0.01 1.33
N VAL A 166 -14.81 -0.22 2.62
CA VAL A 166 -16.04 0.21 3.27
C VAL A 166 -15.70 0.83 4.63
N ASP A 167 -16.13 2.07 4.84
CA ASP A 167 -15.99 2.77 6.09
C ASP A 167 -16.99 2.21 7.12
N PHE A 168 -16.62 2.28 8.40
CA PHE A 168 -17.42 1.67 9.46
C PHE A 168 -17.90 2.71 10.47
N LYS A 169 -19.21 2.78 10.69
CA LYS A 169 -19.85 3.68 11.66
C LYS A 169 -20.50 2.86 12.78
N CYS A 170 -20.00 3.05 13.99
CA CYS A 170 -20.61 2.54 15.21
C CYS A 170 -21.67 3.54 15.70
N CYS A 171 -22.91 3.08 15.89
CA CYS A 171 -24.02 3.90 16.35
C CYS A 171 -25.11 3.03 16.98
N ASN A 172 -25.68 3.49 18.11
CA ASN A 172 -26.73 2.76 18.83
C ASN A 172 -28.01 2.63 17.98
N ARG A 173 -28.36 3.70 17.25
CA ARG A 173 -29.44 3.72 16.24
C ARG A 173 -28.96 4.47 15.00
N ASN A 174 -29.23 3.91 13.82
CA ASN A 174 -28.86 4.56 12.57
C ASN A 174 -29.87 5.67 12.22
N THR A 175 -29.44 6.93 12.34
CA THR A 175 -30.24 8.11 11.99
C THR A 175 -29.95 8.64 10.57
N ASN A 176 -29.12 7.92 9.80
CA ASN A 176 -28.75 8.38 8.47
C ASN A 176 -29.93 8.20 7.51
N ILE A 177 -30.28 9.24 6.76
CA ILE A 177 -31.40 9.24 5.81
C ILE A 177 -30.86 9.53 4.41
N CYS A 178 -31.34 8.78 3.43
CA CYS A 178 -30.97 9.01 2.03
C CYS A 178 -31.52 10.37 1.55
N LYS A 179 -30.65 11.24 1.02
CA LYS A 179 -31.04 12.56 0.52
C LYS A 179 -32.01 12.53 -0.67
N ILE A 180 -32.07 11.41 -1.40
CA ILE A 180 -32.88 11.29 -2.62
C ILE A 180 -34.26 10.72 -2.33
N CYS A 181 -34.33 9.58 -1.65
CA CYS A 181 -35.59 8.88 -1.38
C CYS A 181 -36.17 9.12 0.01
N GLY A 182 -35.44 9.78 0.92
CA GLY A 182 -35.90 10.05 2.29
C GLY A 182 -35.99 8.81 3.20
N LYS A 183 -35.62 7.63 2.70
CA LYS A 183 -35.65 6.37 3.47
C LYS A 183 -34.33 6.12 4.19
N THR A 184 -34.38 5.42 5.31
CA THR A 184 -33.20 4.89 5.99
C THR A 184 -32.53 3.83 5.12
N PRO A 185 -31.22 3.94 4.82
CA PRO A 185 -30.54 2.97 3.99
C PRO A 185 -30.39 1.63 4.71
N THR A 186 -30.65 0.55 3.99
CA THR A 186 -30.46 -0.83 4.45
C THR A 186 -29.16 -1.40 3.88
N GLY A 187 -28.33 -2.00 4.74
CA GLY A 187 -27.03 -2.55 4.36
C GLY A 187 -25.97 -1.47 4.11
N ASP A 188 -25.15 -1.66 3.09
CA ASP A 188 -24.11 -0.69 2.71
C ASP A 188 -24.70 0.46 1.92
N TYR A 189 -24.25 1.66 2.24
CA TYR A 189 -24.69 2.89 1.58
C TYR A 189 -23.51 3.84 1.39
N TRP A 190 -23.76 5.00 0.79
CA TRP A 190 -22.71 5.95 0.44
C TRP A 190 -22.85 7.20 1.29
N HIS A 191 -21.71 7.78 1.66
CA HIS A 191 -21.66 9.08 2.32
C HIS A 191 -20.65 10.01 1.64
N LEU A 192 -20.95 11.30 1.68
CA LEU A 192 -20.00 12.37 1.38
C LEU A 192 -19.66 13.08 2.69
N ASN A 193 -18.44 12.87 3.19
CA ASN A 193 -17.93 13.47 4.42
C ASN A 193 -18.87 13.37 5.63
N ASN A 194 -19.62 12.26 5.75
CA ASN A 194 -20.64 12.04 6.80
C ASN A 194 -21.78 13.09 6.85
N LYS A 195 -21.98 13.89 5.80
CA LYS A 195 -23.01 14.94 5.74
C LYS A 195 -24.18 14.57 4.83
N ILE A 196 -23.89 13.95 3.69
CA ILE A 196 -24.89 13.55 2.69
C ILE A 196 -24.84 12.03 2.57
N PHE A 197 -25.99 11.38 2.64
CA PHE A 197 -26.09 9.93 2.51
C PHE A 197 -26.94 9.55 1.29
N LEU A 198 -26.54 8.48 0.60
CA LEU A 198 -27.25 7.90 -0.54
C LEU A 198 -27.38 6.39 -0.34
N CYS A 199 -28.59 5.85 -0.44
CA CYS A 199 -28.78 4.41 -0.46
C CYS A 199 -28.29 3.81 -1.80
N ARG A 200 -28.08 2.50 -1.82
CA ARG A 200 -27.60 1.75 -2.99
C ARG A 200 -28.39 2.01 -4.27
N THR A 201 -29.71 1.93 -4.19
CA THR A 201 -30.59 2.11 -5.35
C THR A 201 -30.49 3.54 -5.91
N CYS A 202 -30.43 4.53 -5.02
CA CYS A 202 -30.27 5.93 -5.43
C CYS A 202 -28.87 6.22 -5.99
N MET A 203 -27.81 5.60 -5.43
CA MET A 203 -26.45 5.76 -5.95
C MET A 203 -26.33 5.21 -7.38
N ILE A 204 -26.85 4.00 -7.63
CA ILE A 204 -26.83 3.38 -8.95
C ILE A 204 -27.58 4.24 -9.97
N ARG A 205 -28.78 4.72 -9.61
CA ARG A 205 -29.57 5.60 -10.47
C ARG A 205 -28.84 6.91 -10.78
N GLU A 206 -28.23 7.55 -9.78
CA GLU A 206 -27.45 8.77 -10.00
C GLU A 206 -26.22 8.54 -10.88
N CYS A 207 -25.58 7.38 -10.79
CA CYS A 207 -24.47 7.03 -11.70
C CYS A 207 -24.91 6.90 -13.16
N GLN A 208 -26.15 6.47 -13.41
CA GLN A 208 -26.72 6.30 -14.75
C GLN A 208 -27.30 7.62 -15.30
N GLU A 209 -28.17 8.28 -14.53
CA GLU A 209 -29.00 9.40 -14.98
C GLU A 209 -28.41 10.78 -14.62
N GLN A 210 -27.50 10.85 -13.63
CA GLN A 210 -26.85 12.08 -13.16
C GLN A 210 -27.80 13.24 -12.81
N THR A 211 -28.96 12.95 -12.20
CA THR A 211 -30.02 13.95 -12.00
C THR A 211 -29.67 15.01 -10.96
N LYS A 212 -29.09 14.63 -9.82
CA LYS A 212 -28.79 15.53 -8.69
C LYS A 212 -27.30 15.77 -8.49
N PHE A 213 -26.46 14.79 -8.82
CA PHE A 213 -25.03 14.86 -8.61
C PHE A 213 -24.26 14.65 -9.92
N LYS A 214 -23.34 15.57 -10.22
CA LYS A 214 -22.36 15.38 -11.31
C LYS A 214 -21.46 14.18 -11.01
N ARG A 215 -21.02 13.46 -12.04
CA ARG A 215 -20.13 12.29 -11.94
C ARG A 215 -18.90 12.51 -11.05
N LYS A 216 -18.20 13.65 -11.21
CA LYS A 216 -17.04 14.03 -10.37
C LYS A 216 -17.36 14.06 -8.87
N LYS A 217 -18.59 14.44 -8.52
CA LYS A 217 -19.04 14.50 -7.12
C LYS A 217 -19.43 13.11 -6.61
N LEU A 218 -19.99 12.25 -7.46
CA LEU A 218 -20.29 10.85 -7.14
C LEU A 218 -19.02 10.04 -6.84
N GLU A 219 -17.92 10.31 -7.54
CA GLU A 219 -16.60 9.70 -7.29
C GLU A 219 -16.02 10.00 -5.90
N LEU A 220 -16.47 11.08 -5.24
CA LEU A 220 -16.04 11.45 -3.89
C LEU A 220 -16.83 10.72 -2.79
N PHE A 221 -17.94 10.07 -3.13
CA PHE A 221 -18.70 9.32 -2.13
C PHE A 221 -17.95 8.06 -1.74
N ARG A 222 -17.86 7.82 -0.44
CA ARG A 222 -17.31 6.59 0.12
C ARG A 222 -18.43 5.68 0.58
N LYS A 223 -18.20 4.38 0.51
CA LYS A 223 -19.15 3.37 0.98
C LYS A 223 -19.00 3.23 2.50
N ILE A 224 -20.11 3.12 3.22
CA ILE A 224 -20.16 3.04 4.68
C ILE A 224 -21.15 1.98 5.13
N ARG A 225 -20.81 1.30 6.22
CA ARG A 225 -21.61 0.28 6.89
C ARG A 225 -21.82 0.63 8.37
N THR A 226 -22.96 0.22 8.90
CA THR A 226 -23.28 0.37 10.33
C THR A 226 -22.80 -0.83 11.14
N CYS A 227 -22.64 -0.64 12.45
CA CYS A 227 -22.22 -1.71 13.36
C CYS A 227 -23.25 -2.81 13.64
N SER A 228 -24.47 -2.70 13.13
CA SER A 228 -25.57 -3.61 13.45
C SER A 228 -25.27 -5.09 13.16
N SER A 229 -24.41 -5.40 12.18
CA SER A 229 -24.01 -6.78 11.87
C SER A 229 -22.82 -7.29 12.68
N ILE A 230 -22.14 -6.43 13.44
CA ILE A 230 -20.93 -6.76 14.19
C ILE A 230 -21.22 -6.83 15.68
N HIS A 231 -21.95 -5.86 16.21
CA HIS A 231 -22.31 -5.81 17.62
C HIS A 231 -23.63 -5.08 17.83
N ILE A 232 -24.25 -5.39 18.96
CA ILE A 232 -25.51 -4.82 19.40
C ILE A 232 -25.23 -3.85 20.55
N HIS A 233 -26.00 -2.77 20.59
CA HIS A 233 -25.92 -1.72 21.61
C HIS A 233 -27.05 -1.78 22.66
N GLU A 234 -28.17 -2.44 22.35
CA GLU A 234 -29.37 -2.51 23.21
C GLU A 234 -29.87 -1.14 23.71
N GLY A 235 -29.58 -0.07 22.95
CA GLY A 235 -29.92 1.31 23.33
C GLY A 235 -28.89 2.00 24.24
N THR A 236 -27.82 1.32 24.63
CA THR A 236 -26.72 1.85 25.45
C THR A 236 -25.41 1.98 24.64
N ASP A 237 -24.39 2.60 25.22
CA ASP A 237 -23.06 2.71 24.60
C ASP A 237 -22.23 1.42 24.72
N ALA A 238 -22.70 0.45 25.50
CA ALA A 238 -22.08 -0.87 25.62
C ALA A 238 -22.18 -1.64 24.30
N LYS A 239 -21.22 -2.56 24.07
CA LYS A 239 -21.13 -3.34 22.84
C LYS A 239 -21.17 -4.82 23.16
N ILE A 240 -22.20 -5.50 22.66
CA ILE A 240 -22.32 -6.95 22.70
C ILE A 240 -21.88 -7.48 21.34
N TRP A 241 -20.71 -8.12 21.29
CA TRP A 241 -20.13 -8.61 20.03
C TRP A 241 -20.92 -9.80 19.47
N LEU A 242 -21.43 -9.65 18.26
CA LEU A 242 -21.94 -10.75 17.44
C LEU A 242 -20.81 -11.47 16.70
N ILE A 243 -19.78 -10.71 16.31
CA ILE A 243 -18.60 -11.22 15.62
C ILE A 243 -17.37 -10.92 16.46
N HIS A 244 -16.53 -11.94 16.66
CA HIS A 244 -15.28 -11.77 17.39
C HIS A 244 -14.33 -10.78 16.67
N PRO A 245 -13.63 -9.87 17.38
CA PRO A 245 -12.77 -8.85 16.77
C PRO A 245 -11.69 -9.38 15.82
N ILE A 246 -11.16 -10.58 16.08
CA ILE A 246 -10.18 -11.23 15.19
C ILE A 246 -10.81 -11.57 13.84
N ALA A 247 -12.02 -12.16 13.86
CA ALA A 247 -12.76 -12.50 12.65
C ALA A 247 -13.14 -11.24 11.87
N LEU A 248 -13.53 -10.16 12.57
CA LEU A 248 -13.77 -8.87 11.96
C LEU A 248 -12.53 -8.33 11.23
N LYS A 249 -11.35 -8.37 11.87
CA LYS A 249 -10.11 -7.91 11.24
C LYS A 249 -9.77 -8.70 9.98
N GLN A 250 -10.02 -10.01 9.97
CA GLN A 250 -9.83 -10.84 8.79
C GLN A 250 -10.85 -10.51 7.70
N TRP A 251 -12.12 -10.32 8.08
CA TRP A 251 -13.18 -9.93 7.15
C TRP A 251 -12.87 -8.60 6.47
N THR A 252 -12.51 -7.57 7.24
CA THR A 252 -12.11 -6.26 6.70
C THR A 252 -10.92 -6.36 5.76
N ARG A 253 -9.91 -7.20 6.07
CA ARG A 253 -8.76 -7.42 5.18
C ARG A 253 -9.17 -8.06 3.85
N ARG A 254 -10.02 -9.09 3.90
CA ARG A 254 -10.53 -9.77 2.69
C ARG A 254 -11.39 -8.82 1.86
N GLU A 255 -12.24 -8.03 2.50
CA GLU A 255 -13.08 -7.03 1.83
C GLU A 255 -12.25 -5.95 1.14
N THR A 256 -11.26 -5.38 1.83
CA THR A 256 -10.34 -4.41 1.22
C THR A 256 -9.56 -5.02 0.05
N TYR A 257 -9.07 -6.25 0.21
CA TYR A 257 -8.39 -6.96 -0.88
C TYR A 257 -9.31 -7.08 -2.10
N LEU A 258 -10.55 -7.56 -1.94
CA LEU A 258 -11.49 -7.71 -3.05
C LEU A 258 -11.89 -6.37 -3.69
N SER A 259 -11.97 -5.29 -2.90
CA SER A 259 -12.28 -3.95 -3.42
C SER A 259 -11.21 -3.41 -4.39
N ALA A 260 -9.98 -3.91 -4.34
CA ALA A 260 -8.93 -3.57 -5.30
C ALA A 260 -9.18 -4.15 -6.71
N TYR A 261 -9.93 -5.24 -6.80
CA TYR A 261 -10.18 -5.98 -8.06
C TYR A 261 -11.58 -5.73 -8.62
N LEU A 262 -12.57 -5.52 -7.77
CA LEU A 262 -13.96 -5.29 -8.15
C LEU A 262 -14.19 -3.77 -8.31
N LYS A 263 -14.57 -3.33 -9.51
CA LYS A 263 -15.11 -1.98 -9.72
C LYS A 263 -16.61 -2.00 -9.37
N ASP A 264 -17.00 -1.13 -8.44
CA ASP A 264 -18.40 -0.79 -8.14
C ASP A 264 -19.03 0.06 -9.25
#